data_AF-A0A6G1RF95-F1
#
_entry.id   AF-A0A6G1RF95-F1
#
_cell.length_a   1.000
_cell.length_b   1.000
_cell.length_c   1.000
_cell.angle_alpha   90.00
_cell.angle_beta   90.00
_cell.angle_gamma   90.00
#
_symmetry.space_group_name_H-M   'P 1'
#
loop_
_entity.id
_entity.type
_entity.pdbx_description
1 polymer ?
#
loop_
_entity_poly.entity_id
_entity_poly.type
_entity_poly.pdbx_seq_one_letter_code
_entity_poly.pdbx_strand_id
1 'polypeptide(L)'
;RSPRLVANSLVWVPQGGMLQISRTVLHAELPGARDSEITYSILQDQPRHGAVVLLVPMPADGPADSWQRLPDGRAASPTTSFTQQDINEGIVWYRHSGSEVESDSFQFQVSSSASPHTSLKSHVFNVAVLPQTPRAPQLSLGSSLHMAVLEDRVTVIEPHHLSFVDPEIPSEKILFNVTVPLPPGQGIVEHRDRPLSPVRYFTQAEINHGKIAYR
;
A
#
# COMPACT_ATOMS: atom_id res chain seq x y z
N ARG A 1 36.20 20.88 6.92
CA ARG A 1 35.49 20.72 5.62
C ARG A 1 34.14 20.09 5.93
N SER A 2 33.05 20.48 5.26
CA SER A 2 31.72 19.88 5.52
C SER A 2 31.55 18.58 4.74
N PRO A 3 30.75 17.62 5.27
CA PRO A 3 30.23 16.53 4.48
C PRO A 3 29.51 17.06 3.25
N ARG A 4 29.76 16.43 2.09
CA ARG A 4 29.10 16.75 0.83
C ARG A 4 28.02 15.71 0.58
N LEU A 5 26.78 16.15 0.40
CA LEU A 5 25.69 15.29 -0.07
C LEU A 5 25.89 14.99 -1.57
N VAL A 6 26.11 13.72 -1.90
CA VAL A 6 26.38 13.21 -3.25
C VAL A 6 25.10 12.71 -3.90
N ALA A 7 24.20 12.07 -3.15
CA ALA A 7 22.91 11.60 -3.63
C ALA A 7 21.79 11.96 -2.64
N ASN A 8 20.65 12.35 -3.18
CA ASN A 8 19.39 12.57 -2.46
C ASN A 8 18.24 12.47 -3.47
N SER A 9 17.83 11.24 -3.74
CA SER A 9 16.87 10.91 -4.80
C SER A 9 15.46 10.80 -4.23
N LEU A 10 14.46 11.21 -5.01
CA LEU A 10 13.06 10.86 -4.75
C LEU A 10 12.91 9.34 -4.82
N VAL A 11 12.09 8.81 -3.92
CA VAL A 11 11.80 7.38 -3.87
C VAL A 11 10.32 7.07 -3.88
N TRP A 12 9.98 5.83 -4.24
CA TRP A 12 8.61 5.33 -4.24
C TRP A 12 8.44 4.26 -3.16
N VAL A 13 7.39 4.38 -2.36
CA VAL A 13 7.01 3.39 -1.35
C VAL A 13 5.55 2.98 -1.56
N PRO A 14 5.21 1.69 -1.52
CA PRO A 14 3.80 1.27 -1.47
C PRO A 14 3.12 1.83 -0.22
N GLN A 15 1.86 2.24 -0.33
CA GLN A 15 1.07 2.67 0.81
C GLN A 15 1.01 1.55 1.87
N GLY A 16 1.49 1.86 3.07
CA GLY A 16 1.57 0.93 4.21
C GLY A 16 2.75 -0.03 4.13
N GLY A 17 3.56 0.09 3.08
CA GLY A 17 4.79 -0.66 2.87
C GLY A 17 6.02 -0.01 3.47
N MET A 18 7.16 -0.63 3.18
CA MET A 18 8.48 -0.15 3.56
C MET A 18 9.38 -0.07 2.34
N LEU A 19 10.36 0.82 2.41
CA LEU A 19 11.38 1.02 1.39
C LEU A 19 12.75 1.18 2.04
N GLN A 20 13.76 0.48 1.53
CA GLN A 20 15.14 0.65 1.96
C GLN A 20 15.72 1.98 1.43
N ILE A 21 16.32 2.76 2.33
CA ILE A 21 17.13 3.93 1.97
C ILE A 21 18.56 3.44 1.73
N SER A 22 18.88 3.11 0.48
CA SER A 22 20.21 2.62 0.09
C SER A 22 21.18 3.75 -0.24
N ARG A 23 22.46 3.41 -0.39
CA ARG A 23 23.51 4.36 -0.81
C ARG A 23 23.22 5.02 -2.17
N THR A 24 22.50 4.37 -3.07
CA THR A 24 22.15 4.99 -4.37
C THR A 24 21.06 6.06 -4.22
N VAL A 25 20.30 6.00 -3.14
CA VAL A 25 19.20 6.91 -2.83
C VAL A 25 19.68 8.10 -2.01
N LEU A 26 20.43 7.85 -0.95
CA LEU A 26 20.94 8.86 -0.03
C LEU A 26 22.42 8.58 0.27
N HIS A 27 23.29 9.54 -0.05
CA HIS A 27 24.74 9.36 0.13
C HIS A 27 25.45 10.67 0.39
N ALA A 28 26.35 10.68 1.36
CA ALA A 28 27.19 11.79 1.73
C ALA A 28 28.62 11.32 1.95
N GLU A 29 29.57 12.18 1.61
CA GLU A 29 31.00 11.88 1.70
C GLU A 29 31.76 13.02 2.36
N LEU A 30 32.75 12.66 3.16
CA LEU A 30 33.74 13.58 3.70
C LEU A 30 35.12 12.93 3.54
N PRO A 31 36.00 13.44 2.65
CA PRO A 31 37.33 12.89 2.47
C PRO A 31 38.12 12.83 3.79
N GLY A 32 38.59 11.63 4.14
CA GLY A 32 39.34 11.37 5.38
C GLY A 32 38.48 10.98 6.59
N ALA A 33 37.15 11.02 6.49
CA ALA A 33 36.25 10.50 7.52
C ALA A 33 35.78 9.08 7.16
N ARG A 34 35.44 8.30 8.19
CA ARG A 34 34.78 7.00 8.05
C ARG A 34 33.28 7.20 7.82
N ASP A 35 32.63 6.24 7.17
CA ASP A 35 31.17 6.27 6.97
C ASP A 35 30.40 6.28 8.30
N SER A 36 30.98 5.68 9.35
CA SER A 36 30.46 5.71 10.72
C SER A 36 30.48 7.11 11.36
N GLU A 37 31.32 8.00 10.86
CA GLU A 37 31.53 9.36 11.38
C GLU A 37 30.65 10.38 10.65
N ILE A 38 29.89 9.98 9.62
CA ILE A 38 28.97 10.85 8.88
C ILE A 38 27.55 10.54 9.34
N THR A 39 26.92 11.49 10.02
CA THR A 39 25.61 11.31 10.66
C THR A 39 24.55 12.18 9.98
N TYR A 40 23.43 11.56 9.65
CA TYR A 40 22.20 12.18 9.21
C TYR A 40 21.29 12.38 10.42
N SER A 41 20.78 13.59 10.61
CA SER A 41 19.85 13.91 11.70
C SER A 41 18.57 14.51 11.13
N ILE A 42 17.46 13.81 11.34
CA ILE A 42 16.11 14.25 10.96
C ILE A 42 15.67 15.35 11.91
N LEU A 43 15.14 16.44 11.37
CA LEU A 43 14.64 17.56 12.15
C LEU A 43 13.25 17.23 12.72
N GLN A 44 12.93 17.77 13.90
CA GLN A 44 11.71 17.43 14.66
C GLN A 44 10.42 17.49 13.82
N ASP A 45 9.46 16.64 14.21
CA ASP A 45 8.08 16.54 13.68
C ASP A 45 7.94 16.05 12.22
N GLN A 46 8.92 15.30 11.71
CA GLN A 46 8.87 14.63 10.40
C GLN A 46 9.48 13.22 10.43
N PRO A 47 9.11 12.32 9.50
CA PRO A 47 8.02 12.45 8.50
C PRO A 47 6.61 12.47 9.11
N ARG A 48 5.59 12.95 8.37
CA ARG A 48 4.21 13.08 8.89
C ARG A 48 3.35 11.84 8.66
N HIS A 49 3.63 11.11 7.60
CA HIS A 49 2.83 9.97 7.15
C HIS A 49 3.61 8.65 7.22
N GLY A 50 4.73 8.63 7.95
CA GLY A 50 5.58 7.47 8.14
C GLY A 50 6.68 7.72 9.16
N ALA A 51 7.64 6.82 9.22
CA ALA A 51 8.82 6.93 10.07
C ALA A 51 10.04 6.34 9.38
N VAL A 52 11.23 6.92 9.63
CA VAL A 52 12.49 6.25 9.34
C VAL A 52 12.76 5.25 10.45
N VAL A 53 13.10 4.02 10.08
CA VAL A 53 13.34 2.91 10.98
C VAL A 53 14.67 2.21 10.69
N LEU A 54 15.30 1.69 11.73
CA LEU A 54 16.41 0.74 11.62
C LEU A 54 15.85 -0.68 11.69
N LEU A 55 16.18 -1.51 10.71
CA LEU A 55 15.89 -2.94 10.70
C LEU A 55 17.11 -3.72 11.17
N VAL A 56 17.05 -4.20 12.40
CA VAL A 56 18.13 -4.98 13.02
C VAL A 56 17.66 -6.41 13.33
N PRO A 57 18.59 -7.40 13.32
CA PRO A 57 18.31 -8.70 13.90
C PRO A 57 17.81 -8.54 15.33
N MET A 58 16.81 -9.32 15.74
CA MET A 58 16.27 -9.22 17.09
C MET A 58 17.38 -9.43 18.13
N PRO A 59 17.66 -8.44 19.01
CA PRO A 59 18.53 -8.66 20.15
C PRO A 59 17.81 -9.59 21.13
N ALA A 60 18.54 -10.56 21.71
CA ALA A 60 17.98 -11.46 22.72
C ALA A 60 17.46 -10.73 23.97
N ASP A 61 18.06 -9.57 24.30
CA ASP A 61 17.86 -8.85 25.57
C ASP A 61 17.28 -7.43 25.40
N GLY A 62 16.68 -7.10 24.26
CA GLY A 62 16.10 -5.77 24.00
C GLY A 62 14.73 -5.58 24.67
N PRO A 63 14.37 -4.36 25.15
CA PRO A 63 13.06 -4.09 25.73
C PRO A 63 11.96 -4.30 24.68
N ALA A 64 11.05 -5.25 24.92
CA ALA A 64 10.07 -5.72 23.93
C ALA A 64 9.12 -4.65 23.41
N ASP A 65 8.90 -3.57 24.17
CA ASP A 65 7.86 -2.58 23.91
C ASP A 65 8.23 -1.53 22.85
N SER A 66 9.52 -1.40 22.50
CA SER A 66 9.99 -0.38 21.55
C SER A 66 10.05 -0.88 20.09
N TRP A 67 9.87 -2.18 19.85
CA TRP A 67 10.15 -2.81 18.57
C TRP A 67 8.89 -3.36 17.91
N GLN A 68 8.67 -3.00 16.65
CA GLN A 68 7.63 -3.65 15.86
C GLN A 68 8.22 -4.87 15.16
N ARG A 69 7.67 -6.05 15.48
CA ARG A 69 8.11 -7.33 14.90
C ARG A 69 7.63 -7.45 13.46
N LEU A 70 8.56 -7.78 12.57
CA LEU A 70 8.26 -8.11 11.18
C LEU A 70 8.16 -9.64 11.00
N PRO A 71 7.35 -10.11 10.03
CA PRO A 71 7.20 -11.56 9.77
C PRO A 71 8.50 -12.28 9.40
N ASP A 72 9.52 -11.55 8.96
CA ASP A 72 10.83 -12.05 8.56
C ASP A 72 11.83 -12.19 9.73
N GLY A 73 11.39 -12.00 10.97
CA GLY A 73 12.22 -12.14 12.16
C GLY A 73 13.10 -10.92 12.47
N ARG A 74 12.96 -9.81 11.73
CA ARG A 74 13.61 -8.53 12.05
C ARG A 74 12.75 -7.67 12.97
N ALA A 75 13.41 -6.75 13.66
CA ALA A 75 12.78 -5.73 14.48
C ALA A 75 12.97 -4.35 13.84
N ALA A 76 11.90 -3.56 13.81
CA ALA A 76 11.96 -2.16 13.37
C ALA A 76 11.96 -1.20 14.57
N SER A 77 13.03 -0.39 14.71
CA SER A 77 13.07 0.76 15.63
C SER A 77 12.88 2.05 14.86
N PRO A 78 11.92 2.93 15.24
CA PRO A 78 11.94 4.32 14.81
C PRO A 78 13.25 5.01 15.19
N THR A 79 13.81 5.81 14.29
CA THR A 79 14.99 6.63 14.57
C THR A 79 14.86 8.01 13.92
N THR A 80 15.47 9.01 14.56
CA THR A 80 15.68 10.35 14.00
C THR A 80 17.13 10.58 13.59
N SER A 81 18.00 9.59 13.74
CA SER A 81 19.42 9.70 13.43
C SER A 81 19.98 8.36 12.92
N PHE A 82 20.82 8.42 11.89
CA PHE A 82 21.52 7.26 11.33
C PHE A 82 22.81 7.71 10.64
N THR A 83 23.74 6.79 10.39
CA THR A 83 25.04 7.05 9.78
C THR A 83 25.09 6.64 8.31
N GLN A 84 26.13 7.08 7.58
CA GLN A 84 26.40 6.56 6.24
C GLN A 84 26.72 5.06 6.28
N GLN A 85 27.31 4.56 7.37
CA GLN A 85 27.53 3.13 7.56
C GLN A 85 26.21 2.36 7.63
N ASP A 86 25.22 2.84 8.38
CA ASP A 86 23.90 2.19 8.49
C ASP A 86 23.20 2.08 7.13
N ILE A 87 23.31 3.12 6.28
CA ILE A 87 22.83 3.08 4.89
C ILE A 87 23.58 2.01 4.09
N ASN A 88 24.91 1.97 4.22
CA ASN A 88 25.76 1.04 3.48
C ASN A 88 25.52 -0.42 3.90
N GLU A 89 25.16 -0.67 5.15
CA GLU A 89 24.74 -1.97 5.68
C GLU A 89 23.29 -2.33 5.31
N GLY A 90 22.53 -1.38 4.77
CA GLY A 90 21.17 -1.60 4.29
C GLY A 90 20.11 -1.72 5.38
N ILE A 91 20.43 -1.24 6.59
CA ILE A 91 19.53 -1.33 7.75
C ILE A 91 18.62 -0.11 7.90
N VAL A 92 18.79 0.95 7.11
CA VAL A 92 17.94 2.15 7.13
C VAL A 92 16.75 2.02 6.17
N TRP A 93 15.54 2.17 6.68
CA TRP A 93 14.29 2.03 5.93
C TRP A 93 13.34 3.17 6.23
N TYR A 94 12.52 3.56 5.25
CA TYR A 94 11.31 4.34 5.46
C TYR A 94 10.11 3.40 5.53
N ARG A 95 9.23 3.60 6.52
CA ARG A 95 7.97 2.87 6.68
C ARG A 95 6.79 3.82 6.60
N HIS A 96 5.92 3.60 5.62
CA HIS A 96 4.70 4.38 5.46
C HIS A 96 3.62 3.93 6.46
N SER A 97 2.86 4.86 7.02
CA SER A 97 1.81 4.59 8.01
C SER A 97 0.59 3.85 7.43
N GLY A 98 0.38 3.96 6.11
CA GLY A 98 -0.83 3.48 5.44
C GLY A 98 -1.88 4.55 5.19
N SER A 99 -1.68 5.79 5.66
CA SER A 99 -2.59 6.91 5.37
C SER A 99 -2.73 7.17 3.86
N GLU A 100 -3.92 7.50 3.39
CA GLU A 100 -4.15 7.77 1.96
C GLU A 100 -3.61 9.14 1.55
N VAL A 101 -2.31 9.21 1.24
CA VAL A 101 -1.63 10.40 0.73
C VAL A 101 -0.78 10.03 -0.49
N GLU A 102 -0.49 11.03 -1.34
CA GLU A 102 0.34 10.83 -2.53
C GLU A 102 1.84 10.95 -2.24
N SER A 103 2.22 11.59 -1.13
CA SER A 103 3.61 11.84 -0.78
C SER A 103 3.84 12.10 0.71
N ASP A 104 5.08 11.93 1.13
CA ASP A 104 5.59 12.32 2.44
C ASP A 104 7.03 12.87 2.29
N SER A 105 7.55 13.52 3.32
CA SER A 105 8.92 14.02 3.30
C SER A 105 9.47 14.23 4.70
N PHE A 106 10.81 14.26 4.79
CA PHE A 106 11.47 14.69 6.01
C PHE A 106 12.67 15.60 5.72
N GLN A 107 12.87 16.58 6.59
CA GLN A 107 14.05 17.44 6.58
C GLN A 107 15.17 16.80 7.41
N PHE A 108 16.39 16.92 6.93
CA PHE A 108 17.56 16.39 7.63
C PHE A 108 18.78 17.28 7.45
N GLN A 109 19.75 17.10 8.34
CA GLN A 109 21.09 17.70 8.27
C GLN A 109 22.14 16.60 8.24
N VAL A 110 23.28 16.89 7.61
CA VAL A 110 24.44 16.00 7.60
C VAL A 110 25.55 16.64 8.40
N SER A 111 26.06 15.90 9.38
CA SER A 111 27.15 16.31 10.26
C SER A 111 28.26 15.26 10.25
N SER A 112 29.43 15.60 10.78
CA SER A 112 30.47 14.60 11.01
C SER A 112 31.28 14.89 12.27
N SER A 113 31.53 13.86 13.06
CA SER A 113 32.40 13.93 14.25
C SER A 113 33.86 14.24 13.88
N ALA A 114 34.30 13.94 12.65
CA ALA A 114 35.62 14.29 12.14
C ALA A 114 35.79 15.80 11.84
N SER A 115 34.69 16.56 11.75
CA SER A 115 34.69 18.01 11.53
C SER A 115 33.54 18.67 12.30
N PRO A 116 33.66 18.80 13.64
CA PRO A 116 32.55 19.22 14.51
C PRO A 116 32.15 20.70 14.35
N HIS A 117 33.04 21.55 13.82
CA HIS A 117 32.83 23.00 13.69
C HIS A 117 32.23 23.43 12.35
N THR A 118 31.48 22.56 11.68
CA THR A 118 31.00 22.85 10.32
C THR A 118 29.55 23.29 10.29
N SER A 119 29.24 24.27 9.42
CA SER A 119 27.86 24.75 9.22
C SER A 119 26.97 23.63 8.70
N LEU A 120 25.89 23.34 9.41
CA LEU A 120 24.90 22.34 9.01
C LEU A 120 23.95 22.95 7.99
N LYS A 121 23.79 22.27 6.84
CA LYS A 121 22.82 22.64 5.81
C LYS A 121 21.63 21.70 5.90
N SER A 122 20.42 22.27 5.87
CA SER A 122 19.19 21.49 5.82
C SER A 122 18.90 21.01 4.39
N HIS A 123 18.46 19.77 4.30
CA HIS A 123 18.07 19.08 3.07
C HIS A 123 16.68 18.47 3.25
N VAL A 124 15.99 18.19 2.14
CA VAL A 124 14.67 17.51 2.14
C VAL A 124 14.80 16.19 1.42
N PHE A 125 14.34 15.12 2.06
CA PHE A 125 14.18 13.79 1.45
C PHE A 125 12.70 13.61 1.06
N ASN A 126 12.43 13.30 -0.21
CA ASN A 126 11.07 13.20 -0.75
C ASN A 126 10.67 11.74 -0.97
N VAL A 127 9.48 11.39 -0.53
CA VAL A 127 8.88 10.06 -0.68
C VAL A 127 7.57 10.19 -1.44
N ALA A 128 7.48 9.57 -2.61
CA ALA A 128 6.22 9.39 -3.33
C ALA A 128 5.55 8.09 -2.87
N VAL A 129 4.24 8.12 -2.65
CA VAL A 129 3.47 6.98 -2.18
C VAL A 129 2.72 6.38 -3.35
N LEU A 130 2.98 5.10 -3.60
CA LEU A 130 2.22 4.31 -4.56
C LEU A 130 0.94 3.83 -3.85
N PRO A 131 -0.26 4.26 -4.27
CA PRO A 131 -1.50 3.82 -3.66
C PRO A 131 -1.60 2.30 -3.65
N GLN A 132 -2.19 1.72 -2.61
CA GLN A 132 -2.62 0.32 -2.69
C GLN A 132 -3.66 0.23 -3.80
N THR A 133 -3.40 -0.56 -4.83
CA THR A 133 -4.43 -0.88 -5.82
C THR A 133 -5.61 -1.49 -5.08
N PRO A 134 -6.83 -0.96 -5.21
CA PRO A 134 -8.01 -1.57 -4.59
C PRO A 134 -8.07 -3.04 -5.00
N ARG A 135 -8.24 -3.93 -4.03
CA ARG A 135 -8.50 -5.33 -4.38
C ARG A 135 -9.81 -5.36 -5.16
N ALA A 136 -9.86 -6.16 -6.21
CA ALA A 136 -11.12 -6.41 -6.89
C ALA A 136 -12.05 -7.21 -5.95
N PRO A 137 -13.38 -7.03 -6.02
CA PRO A 137 -14.32 -7.90 -5.35
C PRO A 137 -14.00 -9.36 -5.65
N GLN A 138 -14.11 -10.23 -4.64
CA GLN A 138 -13.76 -11.64 -4.72
C GLN A 138 -15.03 -12.49 -4.84
N LEU A 139 -14.96 -13.61 -5.56
CA LEU A 139 -16.08 -14.55 -5.64
C LEU A 139 -16.43 -15.08 -4.24
N SER A 140 -17.71 -15.03 -3.88
CA SER A 140 -18.19 -15.59 -2.62
C SER A 140 -18.03 -17.12 -2.60
N LEU A 141 -17.58 -17.69 -1.48
CA LEU A 141 -17.31 -19.14 -1.34
C LEU A 141 -18.53 -20.03 -1.67
N GLY A 142 -19.74 -19.50 -1.52
CA GLY A 142 -20.99 -20.23 -1.82
C GLY A 142 -21.51 -20.01 -3.25
N SER A 143 -20.81 -19.22 -4.07
CA SER A 143 -21.24 -18.91 -5.44
C SER A 143 -20.60 -19.85 -6.44
N SER A 144 -21.43 -20.47 -7.29
CA SER A 144 -20.98 -21.47 -8.26
C SER A 144 -20.74 -20.92 -9.67
N LEU A 145 -21.15 -19.68 -9.94
CA LEU A 145 -21.19 -19.09 -11.29
C LEU A 145 -21.97 -19.94 -12.30
N HIS A 146 -22.86 -20.79 -11.79
CA HIS A 146 -23.67 -21.72 -12.56
C HIS A 146 -25.11 -21.62 -12.09
N MET A 147 -26.03 -21.69 -13.05
CA MET A 147 -27.47 -21.67 -12.80
C MET A 147 -28.15 -22.56 -13.83
N ALA A 148 -28.94 -23.52 -13.35
CA ALA A 148 -29.82 -24.29 -14.22
C ALA A 148 -31.14 -23.54 -14.36
N VAL A 149 -31.59 -23.36 -15.60
CA VAL A 149 -32.84 -22.67 -15.93
C VAL A 149 -33.78 -23.63 -16.62
N LEU A 150 -35.08 -23.43 -16.43
CA LEU A 150 -36.10 -24.17 -17.15
C LEU A 150 -36.61 -23.29 -18.30
N GLU A 151 -36.81 -23.91 -19.46
CA GLU A 151 -37.45 -23.24 -20.58
C GLU A 151 -38.83 -22.69 -20.16
N ASP A 152 -39.19 -21.53 -20.72
CA ASP A 152 -40.44 -20.82 -20.46
C ASP A 152 -40.68 -20.40 -19.00
N ARG A 153 -39.63 -20.35 -18.17
CA ARG A 153 -39.71 -19.90 -16.77
C ARG A 153 -38.70 -18.81 -16.43
N VAL A 154 -39.17 -17.87 -15.62
CA VAL A 154 -38.30 -16.87 -15.00
C VAL A 154 -37.57 -17.50 -13.83
N THR A 155 -36.24 -17.47 -13.86
CA THR A 155 -35.37 -17.99 -12.80
C THR A 155 -34.64 -16.84 -12.13
N VAL A 156 -34.82 -16.67 -10.82
CA VAL A 156 -34.17 -15.59 -10.07
C VAL A 156 -32.67 -15.90 -9.94
N ILE A 157 -31.83 -14.90 -10.18
CA ILE A 157 -30.40 -15.00 -9.92
C ILE A 157 -30.18 -14.73 -8.43
N GLU A 158 -29.87 -15.78 -7.67
CA GLU A 158 -29.64 -15.74 -6.23
C GLU A 158 -28.13 -15.69 -5.92
N PRO A 159 -27.72 -15.31 -4.69
CA PRO A 159 -26.30 -15.21 -4.34
C PRO A 159 -25.47 -16.47 -4.57
N HIS A 160 -26.07 -17.66 -4.48
CA HIS A 160 -25.37 -18.91 -4.75
C HIS A 160 -25.13 -19.18 -6.26
N HIS A 161 -25.84 -18.47 -7.14
CA HIS A 161 -25.58 -18.45 -8.58
C HIS A 161 -24.45 -17.46 -8.91
N LEU A 162 -24.54 -16.22 -8.41
CA LEU A 162 -23.61 -15.14 -8.72
C LEU A 162 -23.46 -14.20 -7.51
N SER A 163 -22.31 -14.23 -6.84
CA SER A 163 -22.03 -13.33 -5.73
C SER A 163 -20.55 -13.01 -5.61
N PHE A 164 -20.25 -11.71 -5.56
CA PHE A 164 -18.94 -11.18 -5.24
C PHE A 164 -19.01 -10.34 -3.97
N VAL A 165 -17.97 -10.42 -3.15
CA VAL A 165 -17.86 -9.73 -1.87
C VAL A 165 -16.55 -8.98 -1.78
N ASP A 166 -16.57 -7.85 -1.10
CA ASP A 166 -15.40 -7.04 -0.82
C ASP A 166 -15.53 -6.51 0.62
N PRO A 167 -14.50 -6.64 1.48
CA PRO A 167 -14.57 -6.17 2.86
C PRO A 167 -14.71 -4.66 3.02
N GLU A 168 -14.28 -3.89 2.01
CA GLU A 168 -14.22 -2.43 2.04
C GLU A 168 -15.31 -1.79 1.17
N ILE A 169 -15.90 -2.55 0.23
CA ILE A 169 -16.91 -2.06 -0.70
C ILE A 169 -18.29 -2.66 -0.35
N PRO A 170 -19.29 -1.84 0.05
CA PRO A 170 -20.64 -2.31 0.32
C PRO A 170 -21.33 -2.84 -0.95
N SER A 171 -22.27 -3.78 -0.80
CA SER A 171 -22.89 -4.52 -1.91
C SER A 171 -23.61 -3.66 -2.95
N GLU A 172 -24.06 -2.47 -2.55
CA GLU A 172 -24.71 -1.46 -3.40
C GLU A 172 -23.72 -0.81 -4.38
N LYS A 173 -22.42 -0.88 -4.09
CA LYS A 173 -21.35 -0.33 -4.93
C LYS A 173 -20.62 -1.37 -5.77
N ILE A 174 -20.90 -2.66 -5.56
CA ILE A 174 -20.37 -3.75 -6.40
C ILE A 174 -21.26 -3.88 -7.64
N LEU A 175 -20.77 -3.42 -8.80
CA LEU A 175 -21.52 -3.35 -10.05
C LEU A 175 -21.13 -4.50 -11.00
N PHE A 176 -22.12 -5.26 -11.44
CA PHE A 176 -22.01 -6.20 -12.54
C PHE A 176 -22.33 -5.52 -13.87
N ASN A 177 -21.59 -5.90 -14.92
CA ASN A 177 -21.79 -5.45 -16.29
C ASN A 177 -21.89 -6.66 -17.21
N VAL A 178 -23.02 -6.81 -17.90
CA VAL A 178 -23.20 -7.81 -18.93
C VAL A 178 -22.49 -7.33 -20.20
N THR A 179 -21.29 -7.86 -20.45
CA THR A 179 -20.43 -7.44 -21.55
C THR A 179 -20.79 -8.08 -22.89
N VAL A 180 -21.30 -9.31 -22.84
CA VAL A 180 -21.77 -10.06 -24.01
C VAL A 180 -23.24 -10.43 -23.76
N PRO A 181 -24.18 -9.89 -24.55
CA PRO A 181 -25.59 -10.26 -24.43
C PRO A 181 -25.82 -11.69 -24.91
N LEU A 182 -26.90 -12.30 -24.43
CA LEU A 182 -27.33 -13.62 -24.88
C LEU A 182 -27.76 -13.58 -26.36
N PRO A 183 -27.46 -14.63 -27.16
CA PRO A 183 -27.92 -14.73 -28.54
C PRO A 183 -29.44 -14.66 -28.68
N PRO A 184 -29.96 -14.26 -29.86
CA PRO A 184 -31.40 -14.31 -30.13
C PRO A 184 -31.98 -15.70 -29.85
N GLY A 185 -33.09 -15.75 -29.11
CA GLY A 185 -33.75 -17.00 -28.74
C GLY A 185 -33.17 -17.72 -27.52
N GLN A 186 -32.12 -17.19 -26.88
CA GLN A 186 -31.54 -17.74 -25.64
C GLN A 186 -31.90 -16.92 -24.40
N GLY A 187 -33.05 -16.25 -24.42
CA GLY A 187 -33.52 -15.50 -23.26
C GLY A 187 -32.83 -14.17 -22.99
N ILE A 188 -33.14 -13.56 -21.85
CA ILE A 188 -32.57 -12.30 -21.38
C ILE A 188 -32.35 -12.33 -19.86
N VAL A 189 -31.33 -11.58 -19.40
CA VAL A 189 -31.26 -11.17 -17.99
C VAL A 189 -32.07 -9.89 -17.85
N GLU A 190 -33.02 -9.87 -16.92
CA GLU A 190 -33.92 -8.74 -16.69
C GLU A 190 -33.92 -8.32 -15.21
N HIS A 191 -34.29 -7.06 -14.98
CA HIS A 191 -34.63 -6.59 -13.65
C HIS A 191 -36.14 -6.84 -13.43
N ARG A 192 -36.53 -7.41 -12.29
CA ARG A 192 -37.94 -7.79 -12.03
C ARG A 192 -38.90 -6.60 -11.98
N ASP A 193 -38.42 -5.44 -11.56
CA ASP A 193 -39.20 -4.18 -11.61
C ASP A 193 -39.35 -3.63 -13.04
N ARG A 194 -38.61 -4.16 -14.03
CA ARG A 194 -38.64 -3.77 -15.45
C ARG A 194 -38.57 -5.01 -16.35
N PRO A 195 -39.61 -5.87 -16.31
CA PRO A 195 -39.61 -7.13 -17.06
C PRO A 195 -39.55 -6.88 -18.57
N LEU A 196 -39.11 -7.89 -19.32
CA LEU A 196 -38.96 -7.89 -20.79
C LEU A 196 -37.90 -6.91 -21.32
N SER A 197 -37.18 -6.22 -20.43
CA SER A 197 -36.10 -5.30 -20.78
C SER A 197 -34.77 -5.87 -20.33
N PRO A 198 -33.79 -6.08 -21.24
CA PRO A 198 -32.49 -6.59 -20.86
C PRO A 198 -31.79 -5.61 -19.92
N VAL A 199 -31.27 -6.12 -18.80
CA VAL A 199 -30.47 -5.33 -17.88
C VAL A 199 -28.98 -5.47 -18.25
N ARG A 200 -28.32 -4.33 -18.45
CA ARG A 200 -26.87 -4.30 -18.71
C ARG A 200 -26.06 -4.19 -17.43
N TYR A 201 -26.57 -3.46 -16.45
CA TYR A 201 -25.89 -3.16 -15.19
C TYR A 201 -26.81 -3.44 -14.02
N PHE A 202 -26.30 -4.13 -13.01
CA PHE A 202 -26.98 -4.38 -11.75
C PHE A 202 -25.95 -4.56 -10.63
N THR A 203 -26.37 -4.43 -9.39
CA THR A 203 -25.51 -4.45 -8.20
C THR A 203 -25.57 -5.81 -7.48
N GLN A 204 -24.58 -6.09 -6.64
CA GLN A 204 -24.65 -7.23 -5.72
C GLN A 204 -25.87 -7.13 -4.79
N ALA A 205 -26.22 -5.92 -4.34
CA ALA A 205 -27.42 -5.69 -3.52
C ALA A 205 -28.71 -6.11 -4.25
N GLU A 206 -28.83 -5.88 -5.56
CA GLU A 206 -30.01 -6.27 -6.34
C GLU A 206 -30.13 -7.80 -6.47
N ILE A 207 -29.02 -8.53 -6.59
CA ILE A 207 -29.02 -10.00 -6.50
C ILE A 207 -29.44 -10.46 -5.10
N ASN A 208 -28.87 -9.86 -4.04
CA ASN A 208 -29.17 -10.21 -2.66
C ASN A 208 -30.67 -10.02 -2.33
N HIS A 209 -31.32 -9.04 -2.96
CA HIS A 209 -32.75 -8.77 -2.84
C HIS A 209 -33.62 -9.52 -3.88
N GLY A 210 -33.03 -10.42 -4.68
CA GLY A 210 -33.75 -11.23 -5.66
C GLY A 210 -34.43 -10.42 -6.77
N LYS A 211 -33.84 -9.29 -7.16
CA LYS A 211 -34.37 -8.38 -8.18
C LYS A 211 -33.92 -8.70 -9.60
N ILE A 212 -32.88 -9.51 -9.76
CA ILE A 212 -32.33 -9.90 -11.06
C ILE A 212 -32.79 -11.31 -11.39
N ALA A 213 -33.22 -11.53 -12.62
CA ALA A 213 -33.68 -12.83 -13.09
C ALA A 213 -33.25 -13.09 -14.54
N TYR A 214 -33.12 -14.37 -14.87
CA TYR A 214 -33.05 -14.85 -16.24
C TYR A 214 -34.44 -15.29 -16.70
N ARG A 215 -34.77 -15.00 -17.96
CA ARG A 215 -35.99 -15.42 -18.64
C ARG A 215 -35.64 -16.09 -19.96
#